data_AF-A0A8B8CBN9-F1
#
_entry.id   AF-A0A8B8CBN9-F1
#
_cell.length_a   1.000
_cell.length_b   1.000
_cell.length_c   1.000
_cell.angle_alpha   90.00
_cell.angle_beta   90.00
_cell.angle_gamma   90.00
#
_symmetry.space_group_name_H-M   'P 1'
#
loop_
_entity.id
_entity.type
_entity.pdbx_description
1 polymer ?
#
loop_
_entity_poly.entity_id
_entity_poly.type
_entity_poly.pdbx_seq_one_letter_code
_entity_poly.pdbx_strand_id
1 'polypeptide(L)'
;MLLKTENEKQSDFSKQAQEIEKEIKAHTRQLVRIVKQVGKNAIEDFQAKLHKGLQGIADSEVEIQKQFEKLKQTKDLLSGKMETKPTLSSFEPVNERLLDEFERLPVLPKYHFSKFQPGKIERMIEKKFGKLPILKIDTAKPNEGDSDSDSQEEEVEEEESASEEYESDTTSDESI
;
A
#
# COMPACT_ATOMS: atom_id res chain seq x y z
N MET A 1 57.99 17.75 1.96
CA MET A 1 56.95 17.16 2.84
C MET A 1 55.54 17.56 2.40
N LEU A 2 55.25 18.84 2.14
CA LEU A 2 53.92 19.34 1.72
C LEU A 2 53.23 18.55 0.60
N LEU A 3 53.94 18.27 -0.51
CA LEU A 3 53.38 17.52 -1.64
C LEU A 3 52.92 16.10 -1.25
N LYS A 4 53.65 15.44 -0.35
CA LYS A 4 53.28 14.11 0.13
C LYS A 4 51.99 14.16 0.96
N THR A 5 51.86 15.16 1.83
CA THR A 5 50.66 15.39 2.64
C THR A 5 49.43 15.66 1.77
N GLU A 6 49.58 16.45 0.70
CA GLU A 6 48.46 16.74 -0.20
C GLU A 6 48.02 15.50 -1.00
N ASN A 7 48.98 14.68 -1.46
CA ASN A 7 48.68 13.40 -2.09
C ASN A 7 47.95 12.43 -1.14
N GLU A 8 48.31 12.43 0.15
CA GLU A 8 47.63 11.64 1.18
C GLU A 8 46.17 12.11 1.38
N LYS A 9 45.94 13.44 1.50
CA LYS A 9 44.58 14.01 1.57
C LYS A 9 43.73 13.63 0.36
N GLN A 10 44.29 13.72 -0.85
CA GLN A 10 43.59 13.36 -2.08
C GLN A 10 43.18 11.88 -2.06
N SER A 11 44.09 10.99 -1.65
CA SER A 11 43.82 9.56 -1.54
C SER A 11 42.70 9.26 -0.55
N ASP A 12 42.74 9.87 0.64
CA ASP A 12 41.75 9.63 1.68
C ASP A 12 40.38 10.22 1.33
N PHE A 13 40.34 11.42 0.74
CA PHE A 13 39.10 11.99 0.22
C PHE A 13 38.46 11.12 -0.88
N SER A 14 39.28 10.57 -1.79
CA SER A 14 38.82 9.63 -2.82
C SER A 14 38.23 8.36 -2.21
N LYS A 15 38.86 7.78 -1.19
CA LYS A 15 38.31 6.61 -0.47
C LYS A 15 36.97 6.93 0.19
N GLN A 16 36.86 8.09 0.85
CA GLN A 16 35.60 8.52 1.46
C GLN A 16 34.47 8.64 0.43
N ALA A 17 34.74 9.24 -0.73
CA ALA A 17 33.77 9.35 -1.81
C ALA A 17 33.31 7.96 -2.31
N GLN A 18 34.24 7.02 -2.47
CA GLN A 18 33.93 5.64 -2.87
C GLN A 18 33.12 4.88 -1.81
N GLU A 19 33.38 5.11 -0.54
CA GLU A 19 32.61 4.52 0.57
C GLU A 19 31.15 5.03 0.54
N ILE A 20 30.98 6.35 0.46
CA ILE A 20 29.66 6.98 0.34
C ILE A 20 28.90 6.46 -0.88
N GLU A 21 29.57 6.31 -2.03
CA GLU A 21 28.96 5.74 -3.24
C GLU A 21 28.44 4.31 -2.99
N LYS A 22 29.21 3.47 -2.30
CA LYS A 22 28.79 2.10 -1.93
C LYS A 22 27.58 2.12 -1.01
N GLU A 23 27.54 3.03 -0.04
CA GLU A 23 26.40 3.19 0.88
C GLU A 23 25.13 3.59 0.14
N ILE A 24 25.19 4.61 -0.73
CA ILE A 24 24.06 5.05 -1.56
C ILE A 24 23.53 3.88 -2.41
N LYS A 25 24.42 3.14 -3.06
CA LYS A 25 24.05 1.95 -3.86
C LYS A 25 23.44 0.83 -3.02
N ALA A 26 23.96 0.58 -1.81
CA ALA A 26 23.42 -0.42 -0.90
C ALA A 26 22.00 -0.04 -0.44
N HIS A 27 21.82 1.21 -0.01
CA HIS A 27 20.52 1.72 0.44
C HIS A 27 19.47 1.69 -0.67
N THR A 28 19.83 2.13 -1.88
CA THR A 28 18.94 2.11 -3.06
C THR A 28 18.45 0.69 -3.36
N ARG A 29 19.37 -0.30 -3.35
CA ARG A 29 19.00 -1.71 -3.57
C ARG A 29 18.06 -2.24 -2.48
N GLN A 30 18.25 -1.81 -1.23
CA GLN A 30 17.37 -2.17 -0.13
C GLN A 30 15.97 -1.59 -0.33
N LEU A 31 15.84 -0.31 -0.69
CA LEU A 31 14.54 0.32 -0.94
C LEU A 31 13.78 -0.37 -2.08
N VAL A 32 14.46 -0.64 -3.20
CA VAL A 32 13.86 -1.37 -4.33
C VAL A 32 13.35 -2.75 -3.87
N ARG A 33 14.11 -3.46 -3.03
CA ARG A 33 13.69 -4.76 -2.49
C ARG A 33 12.43 -4.63 -1.63
N ILE A 34 12.37 -3.63 -0.76
CA ILE A 34 11.21 -3.38 0.12
C ILE A 34 9.97 -3.07 -0.73
N VAL A 35 10.08 -2.16 -1.71
CA VAL A 35 8.95 -1.79 -2.57
C VAL A 35 8.43 -3.00 -3.36
N LYS A 36 9.32 -3.82 -3.91
CA LYS A 36 8.93 -5.08 -4.57
C LYS A 36 8.19 -6.03 -3.62
N GLN A 37 8.68 -6.17 -2.39
CA GLN A 37 8.04 -7.03 -1.40
C GLN A 37 6.65 -6.52 -1.00
N VAL A 38 6.49 -5.20 -0.82
CA VAL A 38 5.18 -4.58 -0.54
C VAL A 38 4.21 -4.86 -1.68
N GLY A 39 4.63 -4.69 -2.93
CA GLY A 39 3.81 -5.00 -4.10
C GLY A 39 3.39 -6.48 -4.15
N LYS A 40 4.33 -7.40 -3.87
CA LYS A 40 4.05 -8.83 -3.81
C LYS A 40 3.01 -9.17 -2.73
N ASN A 41 3.22 -8.68 -1.49
CA ASN A 41 2.31 -8.91 -0.38
C ASN A 41 0.90 -8.37 -0.67
N ALA A 42 0.79 -7.21 -1.32
CA ALA A 42 -0.50 -6.63 -1.69
C ALA A 42 -1.25 -7.51 -2.70
N ILE A 43 -0.54 -8.11 -3.66
CA ILE A 43 -1.13 -9.06 -4.62
C ILE A 43 -1.58 -10.34 -3.91
N GLU A 44 -0.77 -10.89 -3.01
CA GLU A 44 -1.11 -12.09 -2.24
C GLU A 44 -2.35 -11.87 -1.36
N ASP A 45 -2.43 -10.73 -0.66
CA ASP A 45 -3.61 -10.35 0.13
C ASP A 45 -4.86 -10.17 -0.76
N PHE A 46 -4.70 -9.55 -1.93
CA PHE A 46 -5.79 -9.43 -2.90
C PHE A 46 -6.29 -10.81 -3.36
N GLN A 47 -5.39 -11.74 -3.69
CA GLN A 47 -5.75 -13.11 -4.08
C GLN A 47 -6.47 -13.86 -2.96
N ALA A 48 -6.01 -13.73 -1.71
CA ALA A 48 -6.68 -14.32 -0.56
C ALA A 48 -8.13 -13.80 -0.40
N LYS A 49 -8.33 -12.49 -0.56
CA LYS A 49 -9.67 -11.87 -0.54
C LYS A 49 -10.54 -12.34 -1.69
N LEU A 50 -9.97 -12.51 -2.90
CA LEU A 50 -10.67 -13.06 -4.06
C LEU A 50 -11.15 -14.48 -3.77
N HIS A 51 -10.26 -15.35 -3.28
CA HIS A 51 -10.62 -16.72 -2.92
C HIS A 51 -11.73 -16.78 -1.87
N LYS A 52 -11.63 -15.95 -0.82
CA LYS A 52 -12.67 -15.85 0.20
C LYS A 52 -14.02 -15.41 -0.37
N GLY A 53 -14.02 -14.44 -1.29
CA GLY A 53 -15.24 -13.99 -1.97
C GLY A 53 -15.86 -15.09 -2.83
N LEU A 54 -15.04 -15.77 -3.63
CA LEU A 54 -15.49 -16.90 -4.48
C LEU A 54 -16.04 -18.06 -3.64
N GLN A 55 -15.39 -18.38 -2.53
CA GLN A 55 -15.87 -19.40 -1.60
C GLN A 55 -17.24 -19.02 -1.03
N GLY A 56 -17.41 -17.77 -0.58
CA GLY A 56 -18.70 -17.31 -0.08
C GLY A 56 -19.83 -17.37 -1.13
N ILE A 57 -19.51 -17.12 -2.40
CA ILE A 57 -20.46 -17.29 -3.51
C ILE A 57 -20.83 -18.77 -3.68
N ALA A 58 -19.85 -19.66 -3.72
CA ALA A 58 -20.09 -21.10 -3.85
C ALA A 58 -20.93 -21.66 -2.68
N ASP A 59 -20.63 -21.24 -1.44
CA ASP A 59 -21.40 -21.63 -0.27
C ASP A 59 -22.86 -21.14 -0.36
N SER A 60 -23.07 -19.90 -0.86
CA SER A 60 -24.41 -19.37 -1.07
C SER A 60 -25.17 -20.10 -2.18
N GLU A 61 -24.48 -20.53 -3.24
CA GLU A 61 -25.07 -21.32 -4.32
C GLU A 61 -25.59 -22.66 -3.81
N VAL A 62 -24.80 -23.36 -3.00
CA VAL A 62 -25.18 -24.64 -2.39
C VAL A 62 -26.42 -24.47 -1.50
N GLU A 63 -26.47 -23.42 -0.67
CA GLU A 63 -27.65 -23.18 0.18
C GLU A 63 -28.89 -22.83 -0.66
N ILE A 64 -28.76 -22.02 -1.71
CA ILE A 64 -29.87 -21.73 -2.64
C ILE A 64 -30.38 -23.03 -3.28
N GLN A 65 -29.49 -23.89 -3.80
CA GLN A 65 -29.87 -25.15 -4.42
C GLN A 65 -30.62 -26.06 -3.43
N LYS A 66 -30.14 -26.14 -2.19
CA LYS A 66 -30.81 -26.91 -1.12
C LYS A 66 -32.22 -26.39 -0.83
N GLN A 67 -32.38 -25.07 -0.72
CA GLN A 67 -33.71 -24.46 -0.51
C GLN A 67 -34.62 -24.71 -1.71
N PHE A 68 -34.09 -24.61 -2.93
CA PHE A 68 -34.82 -24.90 -4.16
C PHE A 68 -35.32 -26.36 -4.21
N GLU A 69 -34.47 -27.33 -3.88
CA GLU A 69 -34.86 -28.74 -3.86
C GLU A 69 -35.94 -29.04 -2.81
N LYS A 70 -35.82 -28.45 -1.61
CA LYS A 70 -36.88 -28.55 -0.58
C LYS A 70 -38.20 -27.98 -1.07
N LEU A 71 -38.17 -26.82 -1.74
CA LEU A 71 -39.36 -26.18 -2.28
C LEU A 71 -40.02 -27.05 -3.36
N LYS A 72 -39.21 -27.68 -4.22
CA LYS A 72 -39.67 -28.63 -5.25
C LYS A 72 -40.33 -29.87 -4.62
N GLN A 73 -39.70 -30.48 -3.63
CA GLN A 73 -40.27 -31.62 -2.89
C GLN A 73 -41.61 -31.25 -2.23
N THR A 74 -41.66 -30.05 -1.63
CA THR A 74 -42.88 -29.53 -1.01
C THR A 74 -44.00 -29.31 -2.03
N LYS A 75 -43.67 -28.75 -3.19
CA LYS A 75 -44.61 -28.60 -4.31
C LYS A 75 -45.15 -29.96 -4.75
N ASP A 76 -44.26 -30.92 -4.99
CA ASP A 76 -44.64 -32.25 -5.50
C ASP A 76 -45.53 -33.00 -4.49
N LEU A 77 -45.25 -32.87 -3.18
CA LEU A 77 -46.10 -33.40 -2.11
C LEU A 77 -47.51 -32.78 -2.13
N LEU A 78 -47.60 -31.46 -2.24
CA LEU A 78 -48.87 -30.74 -2.26
C LEU A 78 -49.68 -31.08 -3.52
N SER A 79 -49.04 -31.09 -4.69
CA SER A 79 -49.66 -31.49 -5.96
C SER A 79 -50.18 -32.93 -5.90
N GLY A 80 -49.38 -33.87 -5.40
CA GLY A 80 -49.81 -35.26 -5.23
C GLY A 80 -51.04 -35.40 -4.33
N LYS A 81 -51.09 -34.67 -3.19
CA LYS A 81 -52.28 -34.67 -2.33
C LYS A 81 -53.53 -34.13 -3.05
N MET A 82 -53.40 -33.09 -3.87
CA MET A 82 -54.51 -32.50 -4.61
C MET A 82 -55.04 -33.39 -5.75
N GLU A 83 -54.18 -34.21 -6.37
CA GLU A 83 -54.55 -35.10 -7.47
C GLU A 83 -55.20 -36.42 -7.01
N THR A 84 -55.07 -36.76 -5.71
CA THR A 84 -55.72 -37.97 -5.16
C THR A 84 -57.25 -37.83 -5.07
N LYS A 85 -57.96 -38.94 -5.29
CA LYS A 85 -59.41 -39.01 -5.12
C LYS A 85 -59.75 -38.67 -3.66
N PRO A 86 -60.67 -37.73 -3.38
CA PRO A 86 -60.89 -37.22 -2.04
C PRO A 86 -61.33 -38.36 -1.10
N THR A 87 -60.51 -38.61 -0.08
CA THR A 87 -60.76 -39.53 1.03
C THR A 87 -60.55 -38.77 2.35
N LEU A 88 -60.98 -39.33 3.49
CA LEU A 88 -60.83 -38.68 4.80
C LEU A 88 -59.35 -38.29 5.11
N SER A 89 -58.36 -39.03 4.61
CA SER A 89 -56.94 -38.69 4.78
C SER A 89 -56.44 -37.56 3.86
N SER A 90 -57.17 -37.24 2.79
CA SER A 90 -56.86 -36.10 1.91
C SER A 90 -56.98 -34.75 2.62
N PHE A 91 -57.70 -34.72 3.75
CA PHE A 91 -57.89 -33.54 4.60
C PHE A 91 -56.95 -33.49 5.80
N GLU A 92 -56.05 -34.47 5.98
CA GLU A 92 -55.01 -34.35 6.99
C GLU A 92 -54.09 -33.16 6.65
N PRO A 93 -54.03 -32.14 7.53
CA PRO A 93 -53.23 -30.96 7.28
C PRO A 93 -51.79 -31.36 7.02
N VAL A 94 -51.20 -30.84 5.95
CA VAL A 94 -49.74 -30.79 5.88
C VAL A 94 -49.29 -29.89 7.04
N ASN A 95 -48.22 -30.26 7.73
CA ASN A 95 -47.65 -29.54 8.87
C ASN A 95 -47.84 -28.01 8.70
N GLU A 96 -48.51 -27.36 9.64
CA GLU A 96 -48.89 -25.94 9.53
C GLU A 96 -47.68 -25.01 9.36
N ARG A 97 -46.47 -25.49 9.73
CA ARG A 97 -45.20 -24.77 9.63
C ARG A 97 -44.35 -25.13 8.41
N LEU A 98 -44.91 -25.84 7.44
CA LEU A 98 -44.20 -26.30 6.24
C LEU A 98 -43.57 -25.14 5.46
N LEU A 99 -44.25 -23.98 5.42
CA LEU A 99 -43.83 -22.82 4.65
C LEU A 99 -42.99 -21.82 5.47
N ASP A 100 -42.96 -21.95 6.80
CA ASP A 100 -42.24 -21.06 7.70
C ASP A 100 -40.75 -20.98 7.35
N GLU A 101 -40.15 -22.08 6.87
CA GLU A 101 -38.74 -22.11 6.47
C GLU A 101 -38.45 -21.33 5.17
N PHE A 102 -39.48 -20.98 4.38
CA PHE A 102 -39.36 -20.21 3.14
C PHE A 102 -39.82 -18.75 3.25
N GLU A 103 -40.41 -18.35 4.38
CA GLU A 103 -40.82 -16.95 4.61
C GLU A 103 -39.64 -15.97 4.57
N ARG A 104 -38.43 -16.46 4.82
CA ARG A 104 -37.19 -15.68 4.74
C ARG A 104 -36.23 -16.33 3.75
N LEU A 105 -36.17 -15.78 2.55
CA LEU A 105 -35.12 -16.12 1.59
C LEU A 105 -33.74 -15.78 2.18
N PRO A 106 -32.70 -16.59 1.91
CA PRO A 106 -31.35 -16.28 2.36
C PRO A 106 -30.90 -14.94 1.78
N VAL A 107 -30.38 -14.05 2.64
CA VAL A 107 -29.84 -12.76 2.22
C VAL A 107 -28.53 -13.02 1.49
N LEU A 108 -28.50 -12.76 0.18
CA LEU A 108 -27.31 -13.00 -0.63
C LEU A 108 -26.29 -11.87 -0.47
N PRO A 109 -25.08 -12.17 0.00
CA PRO A 109 -24.01 -11.18 0.07
C PRO A 109 -23.59 -10.71 -1.32
N LYS A 110 -23.43 -9.39 -1.49
CA LYS A 110 -22.95 -8.78 -2.73
C LYS A 110 -21.44 -8.55 -2.66
N TYR A 111 -20.67 -9.38 -3.34
CA TYR A 111 -19.23 -9.25 -3.41
C TYR A 111 -18.81 -8.34 -4.56
N HIS A 112 -17.98 -7.34 -4.28
CA HIS A 112 -17.35 -6.51 -5.29
C HIS A 112 -16.02 -5.97 -4.75
N PHE A 113 -15.08 -5.70 -5.66
CA PHE A 113 -13.85 -4.97 -5.34
C PHE A 113 -14.00 -3.51 -5.71
N SER A 114 -13.45 -2.62 -4.87
CA SER A 114 -13.15 -1.26 -5.28
C SER A 114 -12.03 -1.26 -6.32
N LYS A 115 -11.99 -0.22 -7.17
CA LYS A 115 -10.87 -0.02 -8.10
C LYS A 115 -9.57 0.20 -7.33
N PHE A 116 -8.45 -0.24 -7.89
CA PHE A 116 -7.13 0.07 -7.36
C PHE A 116 -6.85 1.57 -7.46
N GLN A 117 -6.34 2.15 -6.38
CA GLN A 117 -5.96 3.56 -6.30
C GLN A 117 -4.50 3.65 -5.84
N PRO A 118 -3.55 3.95 -6.74
CA PRO A 118 -2.16 4.08 -6.36
C PRO A 118 -1.94 5.28 -5.44
N GLY A 119 -1.11 5.10 -4.40
CA GLY A 119 -0.68 6.20 -3.53
C GLY A 119 0.43 7.05 -4.14
N LYS A 120 0.64 8.26 -3.61
CA LYS A 120 1.72 9.17 -4.03
C LYS A 120 3.07 8.72 -3.46
N ILE A 121 3.83 7.94 -4.23
CA ILE A 121 5.08 7.32 -3.75
C ILE A 121 6.28 8.28 -3.72
N GLU A 122 6.29 9.30 -4.58
CA GLU A 122 7.40 10.27 -4.72
C GLU A 122 7.77 10.92 -3.38
N ARG A 123 6.76 11.48 -2.69
CA ARG A 123 6.93 12.10 -1.36
C ARG A 123 7.42 11.13 -0.29
N MET A 124 7.14 9.83 -0.44
CA MET A 124 7.63 8.82 0.49
C MET A 124 9.11 8.53 0.22
N ILE A 125 9.53 8.49 -1.04
CA ILE A 125 10.94 8.27 -1.42
C ILE A 125 11.79 9.42 -0.91
N GLU A 126 11.40 10.68 -1.17
CA GLU A 126 12.13 11.87 -0.68
C GLU A 126 12.34 11.83 0.84
N LYS A 127 11.29 11.49 1.60
CA LYS A 127 11.38 11.40 3.07
C LYS A 127 12.16 10.20 3.59
N LYS A 128 12.32 9.14 2.78
CA LYS A 128 12.86 7.85 3.23
C LYS A 128 14.23 7.50 2.65
N PHE A 129 14.68 8.18 1.60
CA PHE A 129 15.98 7.92 0.96
C PHE A 129 17.16 8.45 1.78
N GLY A 130 16.98 9.58 2.50
CA GLY A 130 18.00 10.18 3.34
C GLY A 130 18.49 11.54 2.85
N LYS A 131 19.46 12.14 3.56
CA LYS A 131 20.09 13.41 3.17
C LYS A 131 21.30 13.13 2.28
N LEU A 132 21.46 13.91 1.22
CA LEU A 132 22.64 13.80 0.34
C LEU A 132 23.89 14.33 1.06
N PRO A 133 25.07 13.73 0.82
CA PRO A 133 26.33 14.20 1.38
C PRO A 133 26.64 15.61 0.87
N ILE A 134 27.21 16.46 1.74
CA ILE A 134 27.61 17.83 1.43
C ILE A 134 29.12 17.92 1.63
N LEU A 135 29.82 18.55 0.67
CA LEU A 135 31.25 18.80 0.79
C LEU A 135 31.51 19.79 1.94
N LYS A 136 32.39 19.43 2.87
CA LYS A 136 32.86 20.30 3.95
C LYS A 136 34.30 20.70 3.68
N ILE A 137 34.60 21.98 3.87
CA ILE A 137 35.93 22.55 3.68
C ILE A 137 36.36 23.18 4.99
N ASP A 138 37.26 22.51 5.71
CA ASP A 138 37.83 23.04 6.93
C ASP A 138 39.10 23.83 6.59
N THR A 139 39.04 25.16 6.77
CA THR A 139 40.23 26.00 6.67
C THR A 139 40.91 26.03 8.03
N ALA A 140 42.08 25.41 8.16
CA ALA A 140 42.91 25.59 9.35
C ALA A 140 43.33 27.06 9.41
N LYS A 141 42.85 27.81 10.42
CA LYS A 141 43.41 29.12 10.74
C LYS A 141 44.91 28.91 11.01
N PRO A 142 45.81 29.75 10.47
CA PRO A 142 47.20 29.71 10.89
C PRO A 142 47.24 29.98 12.40
N ASN A 143 48.06 29.24 13.15
CA ASN A 143 48.37 29.55 14.55
C ASN A 143 48.86 31.00 14.61
N GLU A 144 47.97 31.93 14.93
CA GLU A 144 48.34 33.19 15.53
C GLU A 144 48.81 32.82 16.94
N GLY A 145 50.11 32.99 17.17
CA GLY A 145 50.69 32.87 18.50
C GLY A 145 49.99 33.85 19.44
N ASP A 146 49.96 33.47 20.72
CA ASP A 146 49.52 34.24 21.86
C ASP A 146 49.55 35.75 21.61
N SER A 147 48.36 36.33 21.44
CA SER A 147 48.13 37.74 21.71
C SER A 147 46.78 37.83 22.40
N ASP A 148 46.85 37.94 23.73
CA ASP A 148 45.76 38.41 24.56
C ASP A 148 45.14 39.68 23.94
N SER A 149 43.89 39.60 23.52
CA SER A 149 43.00 40.76 23.58
C SER A 149 41.56 40.30 23.75
N ASP A 150 41.17 40.34 25.02
CA ASP A 150 39.84 40.55 25.56
C ASP A 150 38.96 41.43 24.67
N SER A 151 37.74 40.96 24.35
CA SER A 151 36.50 41.76 24.18
C SER A 151 35.35 40.90 23.62
N GLN A 152 34.52 40.44 24.55
CA GLN A 152 33.05 40.33 24.56
C GLN A 152 32.27 40.37 23.21
N GLU A 153 31.47 39.31 23.01
CA GLU A 153 30.02 39.25 22.71
C GLU A 153 29.35 40.61 22.34
N GLU A 154 28.50 40.75 21.32
CA GLU A 154 27.29 39.97 21.03
C GLU A 154 26.64 40.42 19.68
N GLU A 155 25.90 39.48 19.07
CA GLU A 155 24.70 39.57 18.22
C GLU A 155 24.40 40.78 17.30
N VAL A 156 24.16 40.48 16.00
CA VAL A 156 22.94 40.91 15.29
C VAL A 156 22.51 39.80 14.32
N GLU A 157 21.38 39.14 14.60
CA GLU A 157 20.59 38.44 13.59
C GLU A 157 19.77 39.47 12.82
N GLU A 158 19.89 39.50 11.49
CA GLU A 158 18.87 40.08 10.61
C GLU A 158 18.26 38.98 9.74
N GLU A 159 16.93 39.03 9.70
CA GLU A 159 16.00 38.04 9.19
C GLU A 159 16.12 37.83 7.66
N GLU A 160 16.11 36.57 7.21
CA GLU A 160 15.72 36.24 5.85
C GLU A 160 14.20 36.12 5.74
N SER A 161 13.60 36.96 4.90
CA SER A 161 12.29 36.70 4.31
C SER A 161 12.33 36.98 2.81
N ALA A 162 12.09 35.93 2.01
CA ALA A 162 11.11 35.88 0.93
C ALA A 162 11.54 34.96 -0.23
N SER A 163 10.96 33.76 -0.13
CA SER A 163 10.41 32.89 -1.17
C SER A 163 10.17 33.42 -2.60
N GLU A 164 10.45 32.48 -3.53
CA GLU A 164 9.70 32.14 -4.76
C GLU A 164 9.80 33.17 -5.92
N GLU A 165 9.84 32.83 -7.22
CA GLU A 165 9.19 31.76 -7.99
C GLU A 165 10.06 31.45 -9.24
N TYR A 166 10.10 30.18 -9.68
CA TYR A 166 10.40 29.84 -11.07
C TYR A 166 9.24 29.01 -11.62
N GLU A 167 8.50 29.62 -12.55
CA GLU A 167 7.48 28.95 -13.35
C GLU A 167 8.12 27.98 -14.36
N SER A 168 7.58 26.78 -14.41
CA SER A 168 7.89 25.73 -15.38
C SER A 168 7.04 25.86 -16.64
N ASP A 169 7.72 26.14 -17.74
CA ASP A 169 7.90 25.26 -18.90
C ASP A 169 6.73 24.62 -19.67
N THR A 170 6.99 24.53 -20.97
CA THR A 170 6.50 23.60 -22.00
C THR A 170 5.12 23.78 -22.63
N THR A 171 5.17 23.97 -23.95
CA THR A 171 4.32 23.32 -24.96
C THR A 171 5.16 23.26 -26.25
N SER A 172 5.16 22.26 -27.11
CA SER A 172 4.62 20.90 -27.21
C SER A 172 5.17 20.42 -28.56
N ASP A 173 5.61 19.17 -28.70
CA ASP A 173 5.61 18.55 -30.03
C ASP A 173 5.46 17.03 -29.90
N GLU A 174 4.24 16.56 -30.15
CA GLU A 174 3.93 15.16 -30.39
C GLU A 174 3.88 14.94 -31.90
N SER A 175 4.77 14.09 -32.39
CA SER A 175 4.61 13.38 -33.64
C SER A 175 5.02 11.93 -33.40
N ILE A 176 4.04 11.02 -33.43
CA ILE A 176 3.96 9.72 -34.12
C ILE A 176 2.84 8.88 -33.48
#